data_AF-A0A177MDW4-F1
#
_entry.id   AF-A0A177MDW4-F1
#
_cell.length_a   1.000
_cell.length_b   1.000
_cell.length_c   1.000
_cell.angle_alpha   90.00
_cell.angle_beta   90.00
_cell.angle_gamma   90.00
#
_symmetry.space_group_name_H-M   'P 1'
#
loop_
_entity.id
_entity.type
_entity.pdbx_description
1 polymer ?
#
loop_
_entity_poly.entity_id
_entity_poly.type
_entity_poly.pdbx_seq_one_letter_code
_entity_poly.pdbx_strand_id
1 'polypeptide(L)'
;MANEFLAGYLANANFTPAVLISFCLISLGSTLQACVGHWLSATLIGTGVPKLDNARQTLLFFILTGPLSCLIAASVGVSSIIAVDLLPKSQVASAWLNWWVGDSLGVLIICPLVFCVFAHPREIWRARRIQVALPLLATILALALVFIQVYQAEKIRIQMIFDNQADKIDRLLIEYGNNVIDNALTIKALYRASNQVTRHQFGLFTQAILQQHPEIQALEWLPRVRHDQLSHFESTVQAEGYPHFKVVEQTIDGSLQAVENRAEYFPITFIEPMKGNEKVFGFDSLTNPISRESKLLAQKYDKPSLSNALFLMQRTDASIAVLLSIPVYTHLQSSSTQQLTGFISAVILTANLVET
;
A
#
# COMPACT_ATOMS: atom_id res chain seq x y z
N MET A 1 9.46 19.39 14.75
CA MET A 1 8.69 19.81 13.54
C MET A 1 9.38 20.91 12.73
N ALA A 2 9.51 22.18 13.14
CA ALA A 2 10.20 23.19 12.30
C ALA A 2 11.70 22.88 12.06
N ASN A 3 12.42 22.43 13.09
CA ASN A 3 13.79 21.88 12.94
C ASN A 3 13.81 20.55 12.17
N GLU A 4 12.72 19.79 12.12
CA GLU A 4 12.62 18.58 11.29
C GLU A 4 12.32 18.93 9.82
N PHE A 5 11.59 20.01 9.56
CA PHE A 5 11.41 20.57 8.21
C PHE A 5 12.74 21.14 7.69
N LEU A 6 13.46 21.89 8.52
CA LEU A 6 14.80 22.37 8.19
C LEU A 6 15.81 21.21 8.05
N ALA A 7 15.80 20.21 8.94
CA ALA A 7 16.66 19.03 8.83
C ALA A 7 16.31 18.14 7.64
N GLY A 8 15.02 17.97 7.34
CA GLY A 8 14.53 17.22 6.18
C GLY A 8 14.81 17.92 4.86
N TYR A 9 14.83 19.27 4.85
CA TYR A 9 15.29 20.06 3.71
C TYR A 9 16.82 19.99 3.56
N LEU A 10 17.60 20.11 4.66
CA LEU A 10 19.06 19.98 4.67
C LEU A 10 19.54 18.59 4.21
N ALA A 11 18.75 17.54 4.45
CA ALA A 11 19.08 16.19 4.00
C ALA A 11 19.03 16.03 2.46
N ASN A 12 18.34 16.94 1.74
CA ASN A 12 18.03 16.77 0.32
C ASN A 12 18.27 18.02 -0.57
N ALA A 13 18.73 19.16 -0.03
CA ALA A 13 18.83 20.42 -0.78
C ALA A 13 20.18 21.14 -0.66
N ASN A 14 20.55 21.86 -1.74
CA ASN A 14 21.68 22.78 -1.77
C ASN A 14 21.41 24.02 -0.89
N PHE A 15 22.41 24.51 -0.16
CA PHE A 15 22.33 25.74 0.64
C PHE A 15 22.12 26.96 -0.27
N THR A 16 20.86 27.38 -0.48
CA THR A 16 20.55 28.59 -1.22
C THR A 16 20.78 29.83 -0.32
N PRO A 17 21.11 31.00 -0.91
CA PRO A 17 21.22 32.24 -0.14
C PRO A 17 19.94 32.59 0.65
N ALA A 18 18.77 32.24 0.13
CA ALA A 18 17.49 32.47 0.79
C ALA A 18 17.34 31.66 2.09
N VAL A 19 17.74 30.39 2.08
CA VAL A 19 17.73 29.52 3.28
C VAL A 19 18.73 30.03 4.33
N LEU A 20 19.91 30.48 3.90
CA LEU A 20 20.91 31.08 4.79
C LEU A 20 20.38 32.36 5.46
N ILE A 21 19.64 33.19 4.72
CA ILE A 21 18.97 34.38 5.26
C ILE A 21 17.94 33.98 6.33
N SER A 22 17.13 32.95 6.09
CA SER A 22 16.16 32.46 7.09
C SER A 22 16.86 31.99 8.38
N PHE A 23 17.99 31.27 8.29
CA PHE A 23 18.78 30.90 9.48
C PHE A 23 19.31 32.10 10.27
N CYS A 24 19.82 33.11 9.56
CA CYS A 24 20.25 34.36 10.19
C CYS A 24 19.09 35.07 10.90
N LEU A 25 17.92 35.13 10.26
CA LEU A 25 16.71 35.74 10.83
C LEU A 25 16.21 34.97 12.07
N ILE A 26 16.20 33.63 12.02
CA ILE A 26 15.85 32.79 13.18
C ILE A 26 16.80 33.06 14.37
N SER A 27 18.10 33.12 14.09
CA SER A 27 19.14 33.38 15.11
C SER A 27 18.99 34.79 15.70
N LEU A 28 18.70 35.78 14.86
CA LEU A 28 18.42 37.15 15.28
C LEU A 28 17.15 37.22 16.14
N GLY A 29 16.08 36.53 15.73
CA GLY A 29 14.83 36.45 16.48
C GLY A 29 15.02 35.84 17.87
N SER A 30 15.81 34.77 17.97
CA SER A 30 16.16 34.12 19.24
C SER A 30 16.97 35.04 20.16
N THR A 31 17.93 35.78 19.58
CA THR A 31 18.74 36.76 20.32
C THR A 31 17.86 37.92 20.81
N LEU A 32 16.98 38.43 19.95
CA LEU A 32 16.07 39.51 20.29
C LEU A 32 15.09 39.09 21.38
N GLN A 33 14.55 37.88 21.32
CA GLN A 33 13.75 37.29 22.39
C GLN A 33 14.49 37.34 23.74
N ALA A 34 15.75 36.89 23.78
CA ALA A 34 16.54 36.90 25.01
C ALA A 34 16.77 38.32 25.53
N CYS A 35 17.10 39.27 24.64
CA CYS A 35 17.29 40.68 24.98
C CYS A 35 16.00 41.32 25.52
N VAL A 36 14.86 41.07 24.88
CA VAL A 36 13.56 41.58 25.33
C VAL A 36 13.14 40.94 26.64
N GLY A 37 13.34 39.64 26.83
CA GLY A 37 13.11 38.96 28.10
C GLY A 37 13.92 39.58 29.23
N HIS A 38 15.21 39.83 28.99
CA HIS A 38 16.07 40.54 29.95
C HIS A 38 15.57 41.96 30.24
N TRP A 39 15.26 42.74 29.21
CA TRP A 39 14.76 44.11 29.34
C TRP A 39 13.46 44.16 30.16
N LEU A 40 12.47 43.31 29.82
CA LEU A 40 11.21 43.21 30.56
C LEU A 40 11.43 42.84 32.03
N SER A 41 12.28 41.85 32.30
CA SER A 41 12.63 41.46 33.67
C SER A 41 13.33 42.61 34.40
N ALA A 42 14.28 43.30 33.77
CA ALA A 42 15.01 44.40 34.38
C ALA A 42 14.11 45.58 34.73
N THR A 43 13.14 45.90 33.87
CA THR A 43 12.19 46.99 34.07
C THR A 43 11.11 46.67 35.11
N LEU A 44 10.58 45.45 35.14
CA LEU A 44 9.41 45.11 35.96
C LEU A 44 9.75 44.40 37.29
N ILE A 45 10.94 43.80 37.41
CA ILE A 45 11.38 43.07 38.61
C ILE A 45 12.58 43.76 39.26
N GLY A 46 13.50 44.28 38.46
CA GLY A 46 14.67 45.02 38.92
C GLY A 46 15.95 44.63 38.17
N THR A 47 16.98 45.47 38.26
CA THR A 47 18.25 45.27 37.57
C THR A 47 19.10 44.17 38.22
N GLY A 48 19.88 43.47 37.40
CA GLY A 48 20.75 42.38 37.83
C GLY A 48 20.07 41.00 37.83
N VAL A 49 20.70 40.03 38.49
CA VAL A 49 20.17 38.66 38.57
C VAL A 49 19.05 38.60 39.62
N PRO A 50 17.80 38.25 39.25
CA PRO A 50 16.68 38.29 40.17
C PRO A 50 16.82 37.18 41.22
N LYS A 51 16.58 37.48 42.50
CA LYS A 51 16.72 36.48 43.58
C LYS A 51 15.62 35.42 43.61
N LEU A 52 14.46 35.72 43.00
CA LEU A 52 13.28 34.84 42.92
C LEU A 52 12.93 34.22 44.29
N ASP A 53 12.88 35.04 45.33
CA ASP A 53 12.62 34.64 46.72
C ASP A 53 11.13 34.58 47.07
N ASN A 54 10.28 35.21 46.27
CA ASN A 54 8.82 35.17 46.42
C ASN A 54 8.14 34.60 45.16
N ALA A 55 6.99 33.97 45.38
CA ALA A 55 6.23 33.30 44.32
C ALA A 55 5.79 34.27 43.20
N ARG A 56 5.42 35.50 43.56
CA ARG A 56 4.98 36.52 42.59
C ARG A 56 6.09 36.92 41.63
N GLN A 57 7.29 37.23 42.12
CA GLN A 57 8.44 37.57 41.27
C GLN A 57 8.90 36.37 40.46
N THR A 58 8.83 35.16 41.01
CA THR A 58 9.14 33.92 40.28
C THR A 58 8.19 33.73 39.09
N LEU A 59 6.88 33.81 39.33
CA LEU A 59 5.87 33.69 38.29
C LEU A 59 6.01 34.80 37.24
N LEU A 60 6.16 36.05 37.69
CA LEU A 60 6.32 37.20 36.81
C LEU A 60 7.57 37.06 35.94
N PHE A 61 8.70 36.67 36.51
CA PHE A 61 9.94 36.43 35.78
C PHE A 61 9.72 35.43 34.65
N PHE A 62 9.18 34.25 34.97
CA PHE A 62 9.00 33.18 33.99
C PHE A 62 7.96 33.49 32.91
N ILE A 63 6.91 34.27 33.23
CA ILE A 63 5.95 34.72 32.20
C ILE A 63 6.63 35.72 31.25
N LEU A 64 7.39 36.67 31.78
CA LEU A 64 8.05 37.72 30.99
C LEU A 64 9.17 37.17 30.11
N THR A 65 10.03 36.30 30.66
CA THR A 65 11.20 35.75 29.94
C THR A 65 10.89 34.48 29.16
N GLY A 66 9.77 33.82 29.46
CA GLY A 66 9.29 32.62 28.75
C GLY A 66 8.21 33.02 27.75
N PRO A 67 6.93 32.65 27.96
CA PRO A 67 5.84 32.83 27.00
C PRO A 67 5.77 34.20 26.30
N LEU A 68 5.98 35.30 27.04
CA LEU A 68 5.82 36.63 26.46
C LEU A 68 6.95 37.01 25.50
N SER A 69 8.21 36.87 25.91
CA SER A 69 9.34 37.12 25.01
C SER A 69 9.45 36.08 23.90
N CYS A 70 9.01 34.83 24.15
CA CYS A 70 9.05 33.75 23.17
C CYS A 70 8.14 33.96 21.95
N LEU A 71 7.19 34.89 22.02
CA LEU A 71 6.40 35.31 20.85
C LEU A 71 7.30 35.86 19.73
N ILE A 72 8.44 36.46 20.08
CA ILE A 72 9.34 37.09 19.12
C ILE A 72 10.02 36.03 18.24
N ALA A 73 10.73 35.05 18.82
CA ALA A 73 11.44 34.08 18.01
C ALA A 73 10.48 33.18 17.23
N ALA A 74 9.36 32.77 17.80
CA ALA A 74 8.34 31.99 17.09
C ALA A 74 7.79 32.76 15.87
N SER A 75 7.51 34.06 16.02
CA SER A 75 6.99 34.89 14.92
C SER A 75 8.05 35.16 13.86
N VAL A 76 9.24 35.60 14.26
CA VAL A 76 10.36 35.87 13.33
C VAL A 76 10.77 34.58 12.60
N GLY A 77 10.89 33.47 13.31
CA GLY A 77 11.28 32.19 12.76
C GLY A 77 10.27 31.67 11.74
N VAL A 78 8.99 31.57 12.10
CA VAL A 78 7.96 31.08 11.16
C VAL A 78 7.78 32.03 9.97
N SER A 79 7.78 33.35 10.19
CA SER A 79 7.73 34.31 9.08
C SER A 79 8.91 34.17 8.13
N SER A 80 10.12 33.91 8.64
CA SER A 80 11.31 33.71 7.81
C SER A 80 11.26 32.44 6.95
N ILE A 81 10.55 31.40 7.40
CA ILE A 81 10.35 30.15 6.65
C ILE A 81 9.23 30.31 5.61
N ILE A 82 8.17 31.05 5.96
CA ILE A 82 7.10 31.40 5.01
C ILE A 82 7.66 32.24 3.86
N ALA A 83 8.56 33.19 4.15
CA ALA A 83 9.15 34.07 3.14
C ALA A 83 9.95 33.34 2.05
N VAL A 84 10.35 32.09 2.30
CA VAL A 84 11.08 31.24 1.36
C VAL A 84 10.24 30.05 0.87
N ASP A 85 8.92 30.09 1.07
CA ASP A 85 7.94 29.07 0.67
C ASP A 85 8.26 27.64 1.15
N LEU A 86 8.96 27.52 2.28
CA LEU A 86 9.34 26.22 2.85
C LEU A 86 8.28 25.60 3.77
N LEU A 87 7.21 26.35 4.09
CA LEU A 87 6.15 25.88 4.99
C LEU A 87 4.77 26.02 4.33
N PRO A 88 4.02 24.91 4.16
CA PRO A 88 2.65 24.96 3.68
C PRO A 88 1.77 25.84 4.59
N LYS A 89 0.90 26.66 3.99
CA LYS A 89 0.02 27.59 4.74
C LYS A 89 -0.85 26.89 5.78
N SER A 90 -1.26 25.64 5.53
CA SER A 90 -2.04 24.83 6.47
C SER A 90 -1.30 24.47 7.76
N GLN A 91 0.04 24.46 7.73
CA GLN A 91 0.88 24.08 8.86
C GLN A 91 1.42 25.26 9.66
N VAL A 92 1.21 26.50 9.19
CA VAL A 92 1.75 27.73 9.81
C VAL A 92 1.36 27.85 11.28
N ALA A 93 0.07 27.68 11.60
CA ALA A 93 -0.40 27.81 12.98
C ALA A 93 0.21 26.75 13.91
N SER A 94 0.27 25.49 13.45
CA SER A 94 0.88 24.39 14.20
C SER A 94 2.38 24.60 14.38
N ALA A 95 3.09 25.03 13.33
CA ALA A 95 4.52 25.30 13.40
C ALA A 95 4.84 26.45 14.37
N TRP A 96 4.07 27.54 14.33
CA TRP A 96 4.22 28.68 15.24
C TRP A 96 3.96 28.28 16.69
N LEU A 97 2.87 27.55 16.94
CA LEU A 97 2.51 27.10 18.29
C LEU A 97 3.58 26.16 18.85
N ASN A 98 4.05 25.19 18.06
CA ASN A 98 5.09 24.26 18.48
C ASN A 98 6.42 24.97 18.80
N TRP A 99 6.79 25.98 18.02
CA TRP A 99 7.99 26.77 18.27
C TRP A 99 7.86 27.57 19.56
N TRP A 100 6.75 28.29 19.71
CA TRP A 100 6.47 29.09 20.89
C TRP A 100 6.43 28.25 22.17
N VAL A 101 5.78 27.09 22.15
CA VAL A 101 5.75 26.14 23.27
C VAL A 101 7.15 25.63 23.57
N GLY A 102 7.91 25.24 22.54
CA GLY A 102 9.27 24.75 22.69
C GLY A 102 10.21 25.75 23.38
N ASP A 103 10.23 26.99 22.89
CA ASP A 103 11.07 28.05 23.46
C ASP A 103 10.63 28.40 24.89
N SER A 104 9.32 28.48 25.14
CA SER A 104 8.76 28.78 26.46
C SER A 104 9.13 27.70 27.49
N LEU A 105 8.92 26.42 27.14
CA LEU A 105 9.33 25.30 27.99
C LEU A 105 10.85 25.26 28.18
N GLY A 106 11.61 25.57 27.13
CA GLY A 106 13.06 25.72 27.18
C GLY A 106 13.50 26.73 28.24
N VAL A 107 12.90 27.92 28.27
CA VAL A 107 13.18 28.92 29.31
C VAL A 107 12.77 28.41 30.70
N LEU A 108 11.55 27.85 30.83
CA LEU A 108 11.03 27.35 32.11
C LEU A 108 11.90 26.23 32.71
N ILE A 109 12.53 25.42 31.87
CA ILE A 109 13.37 24.29 32.28
C ILE A 109 14.84 24.70 32.44
N ILE A 110 15.42 25.34 31.44
CA ILE A 110 16.87 25.60 31.38
C ILE A 110 17.26 26.79 32.25
N CYS A 111 16.44 27.85 32.32
CA CYS A 111 16.78 29.04 33.11
C CYS A 111 17.01 28.74 34.61
N PRO A 112 16.14 27.99 35.34
CA PRO A 112 16.41 27.67 36.74
C PRO A 112 17.65 26.78 36.92
N LEU A 113 17.95 25.90 35.97
CA LEU A 113 19.18 25.10 35.98
C LEU A 113 20.43 25.98 35.81
N VAL A 114 20.40 26.90 34.84
CA VAL A 114 21.47 27.87 34.60
C VAL A 114 21.68 28.75 35.83
N PHE A 115 20.62 29.24 36.47
CA PHE A 115 20.74 30.03 37.69
C PHE A 115 21.35 29.22 38.85
N CYS A 116 20.91 27.98 39.07
CA CYS A 116 21.48 27.11 40.11
C CYS A 116 23.00 26.86 39.93
N VAL A 117 23.51 26.93 38.70
CA VAL A 117 24.93 26.70 38.38
C VAL A 117 25.74 28.00 38.37
N PHE A 118 25.25 29.05 37.72
CA PHE A 118 26.03 30.25 37.36
C PHE A 118 25.61 31.55 38.07
N ALA A 119 24.42 31.61 38.68
CA ALA A 119 23.92 32.86 39.24
C ALA A 119 24.63 33.26 40.55
N HIS A 120 24.72 34.57 40.77
CA HIS A 120 25.24 35.20 41.97
C HIS A 120 24.12 35.95 42.72
N PRO A 121 24.14 36.02 44.07
CA PRO A 121 25.13 35.44 44.99
C PRO A 121 25.00 33.90 45.12
N ARG A 122 26.15 33.21 45.15
CA ARG A 122 26.22 31.73 45.03
C ARG A 122 25.55 30.97 46.18
N GLU A 123 25.43 31.58 47.35
CA GLU A 123 24.85 30.93 48.55
C GLU A 123 23.37 30.57 48.34
N ILE A 124 22.57 31.49 47.78
CA ILE A 124 21.14 31.29 47.51
C ILE A 124 20.94 30.18 46.46
N TRP A 125 21.70 30.26 45.36
CA TRP A 125 21.52 29.38 44.21
C TRP A 125 22.10 27.98 44.41
N ARG A 126 23.13 27.83 45.25
CA ARG A 126 23.65 26.51 45.64
C ARG A 126 22.64 25.74 46.49
N ALA A 127 21.97 26.40 47.44
CA ALA A 127 20.93 25.76 48.25
C ALA A 127 19.76 25.24 47.40
N ARG A 128 19.42 25.97 46.33
CA ARG A 128 18.33 25.62 45.40
C ARG A 128 18.64 24.44 44.47
N ARG A 129 19.89 23.96 44.38
CA ARG A 129 20.24 22.80 43.52
C ARG A 129 19.47 21.53 43.92
N ILE A 130 19.39 21.27 45.22
CA ILE A 130 18.74 20.06 45.74
C ILE A 130 17.23 20.20 45.68
N GLN A 131 16.69 21.41 45.93
CA GLN A 131 15.24 21.65 46.02
C GLN A 131 14.59 21.95 44.67
N VAL A 132 15.34 22.40 43.67
CA VAL A 132 14.81 22.82 42.35
C VAL A 132 15.44 22.01 41.22
N ALA A 133 16.77 22.09 41.07
CA ALA A 133 17.42 21.49 39.90
C ALA A 133 17.32 19.95 39.88
N LEU A 134 17.54 19.29 41.03
CA LEU A 134 17.50 17.83 41.11
C LEU A 134 16.09 17.27 40.86
N PRO A 135 14.99 17.76 41.49
CA PRO A 135 13.64 17.32 41.17
C PRO A 135 13.23 17.60 39.72
N LEU A 136 13.66 18.73 39.15
CA LEU A 136 13.39 19.07 37.76
C LEU A 136 14.07 18.09 36.80
N LEU A 137 15.35 17.79 37.02
CA LEU A 137 16.08 16.79 36.23
C LEU A 137 15.49 15.39 36.38
N ALA A 138 15.12 15.00 37.61
CA ALA A 138 14.47 13.72 37.85
C ALA A 138 13.11 13.61 37.13
N THR A 139 12.32 14.69 37.13
CA THR A 139 11.04 14.76 36.42
C THR A 139 11.24 14.67 34.91
N ILE A 140 12.22 15.38 34.35
CA ILE A 140 12.56 15.31 32.92
C ILE A 140 12.99 13.89 32.55
N LEU A 141 13.84 13.25 33.36
CA LEU A 141 14.28 11.87 33.13
C LEU A 141 13.11 10.89 33.18
N ALA A 142 12.23 11.01 34.17
CA ALA A 142 11.05 10.17 34.30
C ALA A 142 10.11 10.32 33.08
N LEU A 143 9.83 11.55 32.65
CA LEU A 143 9.03 11.82 31.46
C LEU A 143 9.67 11.28 30.20
N ALA A 144 10.99 11.42 30.05
CA ALA A 144 11.73 10.88 28.90
C ALA A 144 11.65 9.35 28.86
N LEU A 145 11.80 8.67 30.00
CA LEU A 145 11.68 7.21 30.08
C LEU A 145 10.26 6.74 29.73
N VAL A 146 9.23 7.38 30.29
CA VAL A 146 7.83 7.07 29.95
C VAL A 146 7.57 7.29 28.47
N PHE A 147 8.04 8.41 27.91
CA PHE A 147 7.90 8.70 26.49
C PHE A 147 8.56 7.64 25.61
N ILE A 148 9.78 7.21 25.95
CA ILE A 148 10.49 6.14 25.23
C ILE A 148 9.70 4.83 25.28
N GLN A 149 9.18 4.45 26.45
CA GLN A 149 8.38 3.24 26.62
C GLN A 149 7.09 3.28 25.79
N VAL A 150 6.35 4.39 25.88
CA VAL A 150 5.12 4.60 25.09
C VAL A 150 5.42 4.57 23.60
N TYR A 151 6.48 5.24 23.17
CA TYR A 151 6.89 5.26 21.76
C TYR A 151 7.27 3.86 21.24
N GLN A 152 8.01 3.08 22.04
CA GLN A 152 8.35 1.70 21.69
C GLN A 152 7.11 0.80 21.64
N ALA A 153 6.21 0.91 22.63
CA ALA A 153 4.97 0.15 22.68
C ALA A 153 4.08 0.46 21.46
N GLU A 154 3.95 1.73 21.09
CA GLU A 154 3.16 2.13 19.92
C GLU A 154 3.78 1.60 18.63
N LYS A 155 5.11 1.65 18.49
CA LYS A 155 5.80 1.08 17.32
C LYS A 155 5.57 -0.42 17.19
N ILE A 156 5.67 -1.17 18.29
CA ILE A 156 5.40 -2.62 18.30
C ILE A 156 3.93 -2.89 17.96
N ARG A 157 3.01 -2.11 18.52
CA ARG A 157 1.57 -2.23 18.23
C ARG A 157 1.26 -2.03 16.76
N ILE A 158 1.81 -1.00 16.13
CA ILE A 158 1.61 -0.74 14.70
C ILE A 158 2.14 -1.92 13.86
N GLN A 159 3.32 -2.44 14.20
CA GLN A 159 3.89 -3.59 13.51
C GLN A 159 2.99 -4.84 13.66
N MET A 160 2.50 -5.13 14.86
CA MET A 160 1.61 -6.28 15.10
C MET A 160 0.28 -6.17 14.36
N ILE A 161 -0.27 -4.96 14.21
CA ILE A 161 -1.49 -4.74 13.42
C ILE A 161 -1.20 -5.01 11.95
N PHE A 162 -0.08 -4.51 11.44
CA PHE A 162 0.34 -4.76 10.07
C PHE A 162 0.55 -6.25 9.80
N ASP A 163 1.31 -6.95 10.65
CA ASP A 163 1.59 -8.38 10.51
C ASP A 163 0.30 -9.21 10.54
N ASN A 164 -0.63 -8.90 11.46
CA ASN A 164 -1.93 -9.59 11.51
C ASN A 164 -2.78 -9.36 10.25
N GLN A 165 -2.71 -8.16 9.67
CA GLN A 165 -3.43 -7.85 8.44
C GLN A 165 -2.80 -8.59 7.25
N ALA A 166 -1.48 -8.60 7.14
CA ALA A 166 -0.75 -9.35 6.12
C ALA A 166 -1.06 -10.85 6.19
N ASP A 167 -0.98 -11.46 7.39
CA ASP A 167 -1.28 -12.88 7.60
C ASP A 167 -2.72 -13.26 7.24
N LYS A 168 -3.67 -12.33 7.35
CA LYS A 168 -5.07 -12.57 6.94
C LYS A 168 -5.19 -12.59 5.42
N ILE A 169 -4.57 -11.62 4.75
CA ILE A 169 -4.56 -11.53 3.28
C ILE A 169 -3.88 -12.77 2.69
N ASP A 170 -2.72 -13.16 3.23
CA ASP A 170 -1.99 -14.34 2.75
C ASP A 170 -2.84 -15.62 2.87
N ARG A 171 -3.53 -15.80 4.00
CA ARG A 171 -4.42 -16.95 4.20
C ARG A 171 -5.59 -16.94 3.22
N LEU A 172 -6.24 -15.79 3.02
CA LEU A 172 -7.33 -15.65 2.07
C LEU A 172 -6.88 -15.95 0.65
N LEU A 173 -5.71 -15.43 0.21
CA LEU A 173 -5.18 -15.71 -1.11
C LEU A 173 -4.87 -17.20 -1.33
N ILE A 174 -4.30 -17.88 -0.33
CA ILE A 174 -4.07 -19.33 -0.39
C ILE A 174 -5.40 -20.09 -0.45
N GLU A 175 -6.39 -19.69 0.36
CA GLU A 175 -7.71 -20.31 0.39
C GLU A 175 -8.45 -20.15 -0.95
N TYR A 176 -8.52 -18.94 -1.49
CA TYR A 176 -9.10 -18.68 -2.81
C TYR A 176 -8.37 -19.45 -3.91
N GLY A 177 -7.03 -19.45 -3.89
CA GLY A 177 -6.23 -20.20 -4.85
C GLY A 177 -6.55 -21.69 -4.85
N ASN A 178 -6.63 -22.30 -3.66
CA ASN A 178 -6.98 -23.70 -3.50
C ASN A 178 -8.43 -23.98 -3.95
N ASN A 179 -9.38 -23.13 -3.57
CA ASN A 179 -10.78 -23.28 -3.96
C ASN A 179 -10.96 -23.26 -5.48
N VAL A 180 -10.29 -22.34 -6.18
CA VAL A 180 -10.36 -22.28 -7.65
C VAL A 180 -9.75 -23.53 -8.28
N ILE A 181 -8.64 -24.04 -7.75
CA ILE A 181 -8.03 -25.29 -8.21
C ILE A 181 -8.98 -26.47 -8.00
N ASP A 182 -9.56 -26.62 -6.81
CA ASP A 182 -10.47 -27.72 -6.46
C ASP A 182 -11.75 -27.69 -7.31
N ASN A 183 -12.32 -26.50 -7.52
CA ASN A 183 -13.46 -26.32 -8.41
C ASN A 183 -13.14 -26.74 -9.86
N ALA A 184 -12.00 -26.30 -10.39
CA ALA A 184 -11.59 -26.65 -11.73
C ALA A 184 -11.24 -28.15 -11.87
N LEU A 185 -10.67 -28.77 -10.83
CA LEU A 185 -10.48 -30.23 -10.76
C LEU A 185 -11.80 -31.00 -10.72
N THR A 186 -12.83 -30.44 -10.10
CA THR A 186 -14.17 -31.04 -10.08
C THR A 186 -14.79 -31.02 -11.48
N ILE A 187 -14.59 -29.95 -12.25
CA ILE A 187 -14.96 -29.93 -13.68
C ILE A 187 -14.15 -30.98 -14.46
N LYS A 188 -12.86 -31.16 -14.19
CA LYS A 188 -12.06 -32.26 -14.81
C LYS A 188 -12.67 -33.62 -14.50
N ALA A 189 -13.16 -33.84 -13.28
CA ALA A 189 -13.83 -35.07 -12.90
C ALA A 189 -15.13 -35.31 -13.68
N LEU A 190 -15.93 -34.26 -13.94
CA LEU A 190 -17.12 -34.34 -14.80
C LEU A 190 -16.80 -34.89 -16.20
N TYR A 191 -15.74 -34.37 -16.83
CA TYR A 191 -15.29 -34.84 -18.15
C TYR A 191 -14.68 -36.25 -18.14
N ARG A 192 -14.17 -36.72 -16.99
CA ARG A 192 -13.71 -38.11 -16.84
C ARG A 192 -14.86 -39.08 -16.61
N ALA A 193 -15.93 -38.64 -15.96
CA ALA A 193 -17.08 -39.48 -15.61
C ALA A 193 -18.12 -39.57 -16.74
N SER A 194 -18.19 -38.59 -17.63
CA SER A 194 -19.13 -38.56 -18.75
C SER A 194 -18.44 -38.86 -20.09
N ASN A 195 -19.09 -39.61 -20.96
CA ASN A 195 -18.62 -39.84 -22.33
C ASN A 195 -18.69 -38.58 -23.20
N GLN A 196 -19.63 -37.67 -22.90
CA GLN A 196 -19.79 -36.39 -23.58
C GLN A 196 -20.45 -35.39 -22.63
N VAL A 197 -19.91 -34.18 -22.56
CA VAL A 197 -20.48 -33.07 -21.79
C VAL A 197 -21.06 -32.07 -22.78
N THR A 198 -22.37 -31.82 -22.68
CA THR A 198 -23.04 -30.80 -23.50
C THR A 198 -22.84 -29.40 -22.91
N ARG A 199 -22.98 -28.36 -23.74
CA ARG A 199 -22.92 -26.95 -23.29
C ARG A 199 -23.91 -26.66 -22.14
N HIS A 200 -25.13 -27.17 -22.23
CA HIS A 200 -26.14 -27.01 -21.18
C HIS A 200 -25.71 -27.67 -19.86
N GLN A 201 -25.15 -28.88 -19.91
CA GLN A 201 -24.63 -29.55 -18.71
C GLN A 201 -23.44 -28.80 -18.11
N PHE A 202 -22.53 -28.30 -18.96
CA PHE A 202 -21.41 -27.47 -18.52
C PHE A 202 -21.93 -26.23 -17.80
N GLY A 203 -22.84 -25.47 -18.42
CA GLY A 203 -23.46 -24.28 -17.84
C GLY A 203 -24.13 -24.52 -16.50
N LEU A 204 -24.96 -25.57 -16.39
CA LEU A 204 -25.60 -25.95 -15.11
C LEU A 204 -24.58 -26.27 -14.02
N PHE A 205 -23.51 -26.99 -14.38
CA PHE A 205 -22.48 -27.38 -13.42
C PHE A 205 -21.66 -26.17 -12.94
N THR A 206 -21.25 -25.30 -13.87
CA THR A 206 -20.40 -24.14 -13.56
C THR A 206 -21.15 -23.01 -12.87
N GLN A 207 -22.48 -22.93 -13.03
CA GLN A 207 -23.27 -21.84 -12.44
C GLN A 207 -23.15 -21.76 -10.92
N ALA A 208 -23.15 -22.90 -10.22
CA ALA A 208 -22.99 -22.93 -8.76
C ALA A 208 -21.61 -22.41 -8.32
N ILE A 209 -20.56 -22.75 -9.07
CA ILE A 209 -19.19 -22.31 -8.81
C ILE A 209 -19.10 -20.79 -8.99
N LEU A 210 -19.61 -20.26 -10.11
CA LEU A 210 -19.56 -18.82 -10.42
C LEU A 210 -20.37 -17.96 -9.42
N GLN A 211 -21.43 -18.52 -8.82
CA GLN A 211 -22.19 -17.83 -7.78
C GLN A 211 -21.45 -17.73 -6.44
N GLN A 212 -20.59 -18.71 -6.13
CA GLN A 212 -19.81 -18.74 -4.89
C GLN A 212 -18.46 -18.03 -5.02
N HIS A 213 -17.96 -17.88 -6.25
CA HIS A 213 -16.62 -17.39 -6.55
C HIS A 213 -16.66 -16.18 -7.51
N PRO A 214 -17.00 -14.97 -7.02
CA PRO A 214 -17.05 -13.74 -7.82
C PRO A 214 -15.69 -13.31 -8.39
N GLU A 215 -14.59 -13.88 -7.89
CA GLU A 215 -13.24 -13.73 -8.43
C GLU A 215 -13.06 -14.44 -9.79
N ILE A 216 -13.90 -15.43 -10.12
CA ILE A 216 -13.86 -16.14 -11.40
C ILE A 216 -14.69 -15.37 -12.43
N GLN A 217 -14.02 -14.77 -13.42
CA GLN A 217 -14.65 -14.09 -14.53
C GLN A 217 -15.28 -15.06 -15.53
N ALA A 218 -14.64 -16.20 -15.76
CA ALA A 218 -15.13 -17.21 -16.68
C ALA A 218 -14.57 -18.60 -16.36
N LEU A 219 -15.41 -19.62 -16.58
CA LEU A 219 -15.01 -21.02 -16.67
C LEU A 219 -15.15 -21.48 -18.12
N GLU A 220 -14.11 -22.12 -18.63
CA GLU A 220 -13.95 -22.39 -20.05
C GLU A 220 -13.63 -23.86 -20.32
N TRP A 221 -14.21 -24.41 -21.38
CA TRP A 221 -13.82 -25.69 -21.97
C TRP A 221 -13.22 -25.48 -23.35
N LEU A 222 -12.00 -25.99 -23.54
CA LEU A 222 -11.22 -25.87 -24.76
C LEU A 222 -10.89 -27.28 -25.28
N PRO A 223 -11.74 -27.87 -26.14
CA PRO A 223 -11.48 -29.17 -26.71
C PRO A 223 -10.26 -29.12 -27.62
N ARG A 224 -9.53 -30.23 -27.69
CA ARG A 224 -8.48 -30.42 -28.68
C ARG A 224 -9.13 -30.71 -30.04
N VAL A 225 -8.92 -29.82 -31.00
CA VAL A 225 -9.45 -29.96 -32.37
C VAL A 225 -8.28 -30.13 -33.33
N ARG A 226 -8.20 -31.28 -34.03
CA ARG A 226 -7.19 -31.48 -35.08
C ARG A 226 -7.57 -30.74 -36.36
N HIS A 227 -6.57 -30.37 -37.15
CA HIS A 227 -6.79 -29.65 -38.41
C HIS A 227 -7.81 -30.32 -39.35
N ASP A 228 -7.71 -31.65 -39.50
CA ASP A 228 -8.61 -32.45 -40.33
C ASP A 228 -10.06 -32.49 -39.81
N GLN A 229 -10.29 -32.12 -38.55
CA GLN A 229 -11.59 -32.08 -37.90
C GLN A 229 -12.18 -30.67 -37.80
N LEU A 230 -11.40 -29.63 -38.11
CA LEU A 230 -11.77 -28.23 -37.86
C LEU A 230 -13.09 -27.84 -38.52
N SER A 231 -13.24 -28.09 -39.82
CA SER A 231 -14.46 -27.72 -40.56
C SER A 231 -15.70 -28.44 -40.04
N HIS A 232 -15.56 -29.72 -39.67
CA HIS A 232 -16.67 -30.49 -39.09
C HIS A 232 -17.05 -29.95 -37.72
N PHE A 233 -16.05 -29.69 -36.87
CA PHE A 233 -16.22 -29.11 -35.54
C PHE A 233 -16.96 -27.77 -35.58
N GLU A 234 -16.54 -26.86 -36.47
CA GLU A 234 -17.24 -25.57 -36.63
C GLU A 234 -18.70 -25.75 -37.04
N SER A 235 -18.99 -26.65 -37.99
CA SER A 235 -20.37 -26.95 -38.39
C SER A 235 -21.21 -27.55 -37.25
N THR A 236 -20.60 -28.37 -36.38
CA THR A 236 -21.28 -28.90 -35.18
C THR A 236 -21.69 -27.77 -34.24
N VAL A 237 -20.76 -26.87 -33.89
CA VAL A 237 -21.06 -25.74 -32.99
C VAL A 237 -22.05 -24.75 -33.63
N GLN A 238 -21.98 -24.55 -34.94
CA GLN A 238 -22.97 -23.75 -35.67
C GLN A 238 -24.38 -24.34 -35.58
N ALA A 239 -24.50 -25.67 -35.68
CA ALA A 239 -25.78 -26.38 -35.51
C ALA A 239 -26.32 -26.34 -34.07
N GLU A 240 -25.49 -26.05 -33.07
CA GLU A 240 -25.91 -25.81 -31.67
C GLU A 240 -26.60 -24.44 -31.47
N GLY A 241 -26.67 -23.59 -32.51
CA GLY A 241 -27.30 -22.28 -32.44
C GLY A 241 -26.33 -21.09 -32.54
N TYR A 242 -25.08 -21.33 -32.93
CA TYR A 242 -24.06 -20.28 -33.12
C TYR A 242 -23.65 -20.17 -34.60
N PRO A 243 -24.53 -19.68 -35.51
CA PRO A 243 -24.34 -19.76 -36.96
C PRO A 243 -23.08 -19.06 -37.48
N HIS A 244 -22.51 -18.14 -36.70
CA HIS A 244 -21.29 -17.39 -37.03
C HIS A 244 -20.04 -17.93 -36.32
N PHE A 245 -20.13 -19.05 -35.61
CA PHE A 245 -18.98 -19.61 -34.91
C PHE A 245 -17.88 -20.01 -35.89
N LYS A 246 -16.68 -19.51 -35.60
CA LYS A 246 -15.44 -19.84 -36.29
C LYS A 246 -14.32 -19.94 -35.26
N VAL A 247 -13.35 -20.80 -35.52
CA VAL A 247 -12.13 -20.83 -34.71
C VAL A 247 -11.22 -19.73 -35.20
N VAL A 248 -10.93 -18.78 -34.31
CA VAL A 248 -10.24 -17.53 -34.64
C VAL A 248 -8.98 -17.32 -33.82
N GLU A 249 -8.07 -16.51 -34.33
CA GLU A 249 -6.87 -16.03 -33.66
C GLU A 249 -6.73 -14.52 -33.81
N GLN A 250 -5.90 -13.91 -32.97
CA GLN A 250 -5.63 -12.49 -33.00
C GLN A 250 -4.36 -12.21 -33.81
N THR A 251 -4.47 -11.28 -34.75
CA THR A 251 -3.35 -10.77 -35.55
C THR A 251 -2.49 -9.80 -34.75
N ILE A 252 -1.35 -9.39 -35.32
CA ILE A 252 -0.43 -8.43 -34.69
C ILE A 252 -1.09 -7.04 -34.50
N ASP A 253 -2.00 -6.65 -35.41
CA ASP A 253 -2.80 -5.42 -35.32
C ASP A 253 -3.99 -5.53 -34.36
N GLY A 254 -4.19 -6.70 -33.74
CA GLY A 254 -5.23 -6.93 -32.74
C GLY A 254 -6.59 -7.31 -33.30
N SER A 255 -6.73 -7.46 -34.62
CA SER A 255 -7.96 -7.91 -35.26
C SER A 255 -8.11 -9.44 -35.18
N LEU A 256 -9.35 -9.93 -35.27
CA LEU A 256 -9.62 -11.37 -35.24
C LEU A 256 -9.69 -11.92 -36.67
N GLN A 257 -8.95 -13.00 -36.92
CA GLN A 257 -8.95 -13.71 -38.19
C GLN A 257 -9.17 -15.21 -37.98
N ALA A 258 -9.48 -15.95 -39.03
CA ALA A 258 -9.51 -17.41 -38.98
C ALA A 258 -8.11 -17.97 -38.64
N VAL A 259 -8.06 -19.07 -37.90
CA VAL A 259 -6.78 -19.67 -37.50
C VAL A 259 -5.90 -20.06 -38.69
N GLU A 260 -4.61 -19.82 -38.55
CA GLU A 260 -3.59 -20.32 -39.48
C GLU A 260 -3.53 -21.85 -39.50
N ASN A 261 -2.91 -22.42 -40.54
CA ASN A 261 -2.78 -23.86 -40.70
C ASN A 261 -1.80 -24.44 -39.66
N ARG A 262 -2.34 -25.11 -38.63
CA ARG A 262 -1.61 -25.74 -37.52
C ARG A 262 -2.19 -27.13 -37.26
N ALA A 263 -1.39 -28.03 -36.69
CA ALA A 263 -1.77 -29.42 -36.50
C ALA A 263 -3.01 -29.61 -35.58
N GLU A 264 -3.14 -28.74 -34.58
CA GLU A 264 -4.21 -28.77 -33.60
C GLU A 264 -4.50 -27.37 -33.04
N TYR A 265 -5.72 -27.21 -32.53
CA TYR A 265 -6.28 -25.98 -32.00
C TYR A 265 -6.99 -26.24 -30.67
N PHE A 266 -7.07 -25.21 -29.82
CA PHE A 266 -7.80 -25.24 -28.55
C PHE A 266 -8.76 -24.05 -28.48
N PRO A 267 -9.85 -24.07 -29.28
CA PRO A 267 -10.84 -23.00 -29.29
C PRO A 267 -11.62 -22.96 -27.98
N ILE A 268 -11.84 -21.76 -27.45
CA ILE A 268 -12.79 -21.55 -26.34
C ILE A 268 -14.20 -21.91 -26.83
N THR A 269 -14.67 -23.09 -26.43
CA THR A 269 -15.89 -23.69 -26.99
C THR A 269 -17.05 -23.64 -26.03
N PHE A 270 -16.83 -23.91 -24.74
CA PHE A 270 -17.79 -23.52 -23.70
C PHE A 270 -17.18 -22.40 -22.88
N ILE A 271 -17.98 -21.40 -22.55
CA ILE A 271 -17.57 -20.26 -21.74
C ILE A 271 -18.77 -19.80 -20.92
N GLU A 272 -18.59 -19.78 -19.61
CA GLU A 272 -19.63 -19.42 -18.66
C GLU A 272 -19.14 -18.35 -17.68
N PRO A 273 -19.87 -17.23 -17.52
CA PRO A 273 -21.07 -16.86 -18.29
C PRO A 273 -20.71 -16.44 -19.73
N MET A 274 -21.60 -16.72 -20.69
CA MET A 274 -21.42 -16.20 -22.07
C MET A 274 -21.48 -14.66 -22.10
N LYS A 275 -22.39 -14.07 -21.30
CA LYS A 275 -22.59 -12.61 -21.26
C LYS A 275 -21.32 -11.90 -20.80
N GLY A 276 -20.79 -11.01 -21.63
CA GLY A 276 -19.56 -10.27 -21.37
C GLY A 276 -18.27 -10.99 -21.76
N ASN A 277 -18.35 -12.23 -22.25
CA ASN A 277 -17.21 -13.01 -22.74
C ASN A 277 -17.34 -13.40 -24.24
N GLU A 278 -18.28 -12.80 -24.97
CA GLU A 278 -18.61 -13.15 -26.35
C GLU A 278 -17.42 -12.95 -27.31
N LYS A 279 -16.57 -11.95 -27.03
CA LYS A 279 -15.40 -11.60 -27.87
C LYS A 279 -14.37 -12.72 -27.96
N VAL A 280 -14.31 -13.61 -26.97
CA VAL A 280 -13.31 -14.69 -26.91
C VAL A 280 -13.92 -16.05 -27.30
N PHE A 281 -15.22 -16.10 -27.59
CA PHE A 281 -15.87 -17.34 -28.03
C PHE A 281 -15.32 -17.77 -29.40
N GLY A 282 -14.79 -18.98 -29.48
CA GLY A 282 -14.08 -19.50 -30.67
C GLY A 282 -12.61 -19.10 -30.75
N PHE A 283 -12.11 -18.26 -29.84
CA PHE A 283 -10.70 -17.87 -29.83
C PHE A 283 -9.79 -19.05 -29.48
N ASP A 284 -8.78 -19.30 -30.32
CA ASP A 284 -7.77 -20.32 -30.05
C ASP A 284 -6.77 -19.83 -29.01
N SER A 285 -6.86 -20.44 -27.83
CA SER A 285 -6.13 -20.01 -26.65
C SER A 285 -4.61 -20.18 -26.76
N LEU A 286 -4.10 -21.01 -27.68
CA LEU A 286 -2.66 -21.18 -27.90
C LEU A 286 -1.99 -20.01 -28.63
N THR A 287 -2.78 -19.13 -29.24
CA THR A 287 -2.26 -17.95 -29.94
C THR A 287 -1.77 -16.89 -28.97
N ASN A 288 -2.39 -16.81 -27.79
CA ASN A 288 -1.91 -16.01 -26.67
C ASN A 288 -0.69 -16.69 -26.01
N PRO A 289 0.50 -16.05 -25.98
CA PRO A 289 1.72 -16.67 -25.48
C PRO A 289 1.65 -17.02 -23.98
N ILE A 290 0.97 -16.19 -23.18
CA ILE A 290 0.83 -16.36 -21.72
C ILE A 290 -0.09 -17.55 -21.42
N SER A 291 -1.20 -17.68 -22.16
CA SER A 291 -2.09 -18.84 -22.05
C SER A 291 -1.43 -20.13 -22.55
N ARG A 292 -0.69 -20.05 -23.67
CA ARG A 292 0.04 -21.18 -24.25
C ARG A 292 1.06 -21.76 -23.27
N GLU A 293 1.86 -20.91 -22.63
CA GLU A 293 2.85 -21.34 -21.66
C GLU A 293 2.21 -22.12 -20.50
N SER A 294 1.14 -21.59 -19.90
CA SER A 294 0.39 -22.26 -18.84
C SER A 294 -0.13 -23.63 -19.26
N LYS A 295 -0.72 -23.74 -20.46
CA LYS A 295 -1.25 -25.01 -20.99
C LYS A 295 -0.15 -26.04 -21.27
N LEU A 296 0.99 -25.61 -21.80
CA LEU A 296 2.13 -26.50 -22.05
C LEU A 296 2.74 -27.02 -20.74
N LEU A 297 2.87 -26.17 -19.72
CA LEU A 297 3.33 -26.58 -18.39
C LEU A 297 2.34 -27.56 -17.75
N ALA A 298 1.04 -27.25 -17.83
CA ALA A 298 -0.02 -28.09 -17.31
C ALA A 298 0.02 -29.49 -17.95
N GLN A 299 0.16 -29.55 -19.27
CA GLN A 299 0.27 -30.80 -20.02
C GLN A 299 1.57 -31.57 -19.70
N LYS A 300 2.70 -30.87 -19.58
CA LYS A 300 4.02 -31.49 -19.32
C LYS A 300 4.08 -32.19 -17.96
N TYR A 301 3.46 -31.59 -16.94
CA TYR A 301 3.53 -32.09 -15.57
C TYR A 301 2.26 -32.83 -15.10
N ASP A 302 1.22 -32.90 -15.94
CA ASP A 302 -0.13 -33.38 -15.59
C ASP A 302 -0.65 -32.77 -14.27
N LYS A 303 -0.48 -31.45 -14.14
CA LYS A 303 -0.90 -30.67 -12.97
C LYS A 303 -1.56 -29.36 -13.42
N PRO A 304 -2.46 -28.79 -12.61
CA PRO A 304 -2.93 -27.42 -12.85
C PRO A 304 -1.75 -26.46 -12.96
N SER A 305 -1.81 -25.53 -13.91
CA SER A 305 -0.80 -24.47 -14.08
C SER A 305 -1.48 -23.11 -14.13
N LEU A 306 -0.90 -22.12 -13.46
CA LEU A 306 -1.30 -20.72 -13.57
C LEU A 306 -0.44 -20.01 -14.62
N SER A 307 -1.03 -19.04 -15.29
CA SER A 307 -0.31 -18.14 -16.18
C SER A 307 0.30 -16.97 -15.41
N ASN A 308 1.21 -16.25 -16.07
CA ASN A 308 1.53 -14.88 -15.67
C ASN A 308 0.29 -13.97 -15.80
N ALA A 309 0.36 -12.79 -15.19
CA ALA A 309 -0.65 -11.75 -15.31
C ALA A 309 -0.87 -11.34 -16.78
N LEU A 310 -2.14 -11.23 -17.20
CA LEU A 310 -2.52 -10.77 -18.53
C LEU A 310 -3.74 -9.84 -18.48
N PHE A 311 -3.91 -9.04 -19.53
CA PHE A 311 -5.13 -8.28 -19.78
C PHE A 311 -6.10 -9.12 -20.61
N LEU A 312 -7.39 -9.00 -20.27
CA LEU A 312 -8.46 -9.75 -20.92
C LEU A 312 -8.99 -9.01 -22.15
N MET A 313 -9.09 -9.69 -23.29
CA MET A 313 -9.63 -9.10 -24.53
C MET A 313 -11.10 -8.69 -24.41
N GLN A 314 -11.84 -9.36 -23.54
CA GLN A 314 -13.24 -9.09 -23.27
C GLN A 314 -13.47 -7.82 -22.43
N ARG A 315 -12.44 -7.32 -21.74
CA ARG A 315 -12.53 -6.16 -20.84
C ARG A 315 -11.88 -4.92 -21.43
N THR A 316 -12.37 -3.76 -21.01
CA THR A 316 -11.84 -2.43 -21.40
C THR A 316 -11.21 -1.70 -20.23
N ASP A 317 -11.57 -2.06 -19.01
CA ASP A 317 -10.84 -1.72 -17.81
C ASP A 317 -9.56 -2.57 -17.77
N ALA A 318 -8.41 -1.94 -17.50
CA ALA A 318 -7.10 -2.56 -17.48
C ALA A 318 -6.91 -3.51 -16.27
N SER A 319 -7.92 -4.34 -15.99
CA SER A 319 -7.95 -5.30 -14.90
C SER A 319 -7.07 -6.49 -15.24
N ILE A 320 -6.19 -6.84 -14.29
CA ILE A 320 -5.24 -7.93 -14.42
C ILE A 320 -5.91 -9.25 -14.08
N ALA A 321 -5.79 -10.22 -14.97
CA ALA A 321 -6.27 -11.58 -14.77
C ALA A 321 -5.13 -12.60 -14.80
N VAL A 322 -5.39 -13.77 -14.24
CA VAL A 322 -4.56 -14.97 -14.38
C VAL A 322 -5.41 -16.13 -14.89
N LEU A 323 -4.80 -17.02 -15.68
CA LEU A 323 -5.45 -18.18 -16.25
C LEU A 323 -4.94 -19.45 -15.58
N LEU A 324 -5.85 -20.15 -14.90
CA LEU A 324 -5.62 -21.53 -14.48
C LEU A 324 -5.92 -22.46 -15.65
N SER A 325 -4.98 -23.32 -16.03
CA SER A 325 -5.15 -24.33 -17.08
C SER A 325 -5.03 -25.74 -16.49
N ILE A 326 -6.02 -26.59 -16.77
CA ILE A 326 -6.07 -27.98 -16.31
C ILE A 326 -6.22 -28.90 -17.52
N PRO A 327 -5.30 -29.86 -17.73
CA PRO A 327 -5.38 -30.76 -18.85
C PRO A 327 -6.37 -31.89 -18.56
N VAL A 328 -7.19 -32.21 -19.55
CA VAL A 328 -8.16 -33.31 -19.49
C VAL A 328 -7.73 -34.40 -20.46
N TYR A 329 -7.67 -35.63 -19.95
CA TYR A 329 -7.26 -36.81 -20.70
C TYR A 329 -8.36 -37.86 -20.66
N THR A 330 -8.49 -38.59 -21.76
CA THR A 330 -9.31 -39.81 -21.82
C THR A 330 -8.40 -41.03 -21.81
N HIS A 331 -8.82 -42.07 -21.08
CA HIS A 331 -8.19 -43.38 -21.12
C HIS A 331 -8.76 -44.20 -22.28
N LEU A 332 -7.91 -44.59 -23.22
CA LEU A 332 -8.27 -45.62 -24.19
C LEU A 332 -8.22 -46.96 -23.44
N GLN A 333 -9.33 -47.71 -23.41
CA GLN A 333 -9.47 -48.98 -22.66
C GLN A 333 -8.42 -50.06 -23.02
N SER A 334 -7.64 -49.84 -24.08
CA SER A 334 -6.68 -50.79 -24.66
C SER A 334 -5.23 -50.28 -24.75
N SER A 335 -4.91 -49.07 -24.28
CA SER A 335 -3.51 -48.61 -24.21
C SER A 335 -3.18 -47.92 -22.88
N SER A 336 -1.92 -48.05 -22.44
CA SER A 336 -1.38 -47.30 -21.30
C SER A 336 -1.14 -45.81 -21.62
N THR A 337 -1.47 -45.36 -22.84
CA THR A 337 -1.26 -43.98 -23.28
C THR A 337 -2.52 -43.14 -23.08
N GLN A 338 -2.42 -42.13 -22.21
CA GLN A 338 -3.45 -41.11 -22.05
C GLN A 338 -3.45 -40.17 -23.26
N GLN A 339 -4.63 -39.89 -23.81
CA GLN A 339 -4.79 -38.93 -24.90
C GLN A 339 -5.41 -37.64 -24.39
N LEU A 340 -4.74 -36.51 -24.62
CA LEU A 340 -5.27 -35.19 -24.30
C LEU A 340 -6.52 -34.92 -25.14
N THR A 341 -7.62 -34.59 -24.46
CA THR A 341 -8.91 -34.25 -25.10
C THR A 341 -9.21 -32.76 -25.04
N GLY A 342 -8.55 -32.01 -24.17
CA GLY A 342 -8.72 -30.57 -24.08
C GLY A 342 -8.17 -30.00 -22.78
N PHE A 343 -8.51 -28.74 -22.53
CA PHE A 343 -8.23 -28.04 -21.28
C PHE A 343 -9.52 -27.48 -20.69
N ILE A 344 -9.58 -27.52 -19.36
CA ILE A 344 -10.45 -26.63 -18.60
C ILE A 344 -9.61 -25.41 -18.24
N SER A 345 -10.15 -24.21 -18.47
CA SER A 345 -9.52 -22.99 -18.00
C SER A 345 -10.44 -22.23 -17.05
N ALA A 346 -9.86 -21.61 -16.03
CA ALA A 346 -10.55 -20.64 -15.18
C ALA A 346 -9.84 -19.29 -15.31
N VAL A 347 -10.61 -18.24 -15.59
CA VAL A 347 -10.15 -16.86 -15.71
C VAL A 347 -10.41 -16.16 -14.39
N ILE A 348 -9.36 -15.78 -13.67
CA ILE A 348 -9.45 -15.23 -12.32
C ILE A 348 -9.05 -13.76 -12.36
N LEU A 349 -9.90 -12.87 -11.86
CA LEU A 349 -9.61 -11.45 -11.71
C LEU A 349 -8.89 -11.21 -10.40
N THR A 350 -7.65 -10.74 -10.50
CA THR A 350 -6.82 -10.51 -9.31
C THR A 350 -7.35 -9.37 -8.43
N ALA A 351 -8.02 -8.37 -9.02
CA ALA A 351 -8.64 -7.27 -8.27
C ALA A 351 -9.74 -7.76 -7.32
N ASN A 352 -10.57 -8.70 -7.78
CA ASN A 352 -11.70 -9.21 -7.00
C ASN A 352 -11.26 -10.11 -5.83
N LEU A 353 -10.02 -10.61 -5.83
CA LEU A 353 -9.46 -11.37 -4.70
C LEU A 353 -9.21 -10.51 -3.46
N VAL A 354 -9.10 -9.18 -3.61
CA VAL A 354 -8.72 -8.24 -2.55
C VAL A 354 -9.88 -7.36 -2.10
N GLU A 355 -10.96 -7.29 -2.89
CA GLU A 355 -12.15 -6.46 -2.60
C GLU A 355 -13.25 -7.19 -1.78
N THR A 356 -13.02 -8.45 -1.39
CA THR A 356 -13.90 -9.22 -0.49
C THR A 356 -13.37 -9.25 0.93
#